data_AF-A0A6G3MN02-F1
#
_entry.id   AF-A0A6G3MN02-F1
#
_cell.length_a   1.000
_cell.length_b   1.000
_cell.length_c   1.000
_cell.angle_alpha   90.00
_cell.angle_beta   90.00
_cell.angle_gamma   90.00
#
_symmetry.space_group_name_H-M   'P 1'
#
loop_
_entity.id
_entity.type
_entity.pdbx_description
1 polymer ?
#
loop_
_entity_poly.entity_id
_entity_poly.type
_entity_poly.pdbx_seq_one_letter_code
_entity_poly.pdbx_strand_id
1 'polypeptide(L)'
;DSIRQLSSKFLERKEFSNFHFQSEFFKPFEHIMKNSKFADVKELGLRCVIQIVKSFSDNINSGWKTVFHILAYGCVSSSRFLEEVSFESLYGIIDSNFASCVKWLDSALECIGLFCSHANSQEI
;
A
#
# COMPACT_ATOMS: atom_id res chain seq x y z
N ASP A 1 -21.40 -8.60 1.88
CA ASP A 1 -20.50 -9.22 2.87
C ASP A 1 -19.65 -10.38 2.37
N SER A 2 -20.16 -11.25 1.49
CA SER A 2 -19.43 -12.46 1.04
C SER A 2 -18.07 -12.19 0.37
N ILE A 3 -17.91 -11.09 -0.37
CA ILE A 3 -16.64 -10.70 -0.99
C ILE A 3 -15.59 -10.38 0.06
N ARG A 4 -15.94 -9.59 1.09
CA ARG A 4 -15.04 -9.25 2.19
C ARG A 4 -14.57 -10.50 2.92
N GLN A 5 -15.48 -11.43 3.21
CA GLN A 5 -15.14 -12.72 3.83
C GLN A 5 -14.21 -13.58 2.95
N LEU A 6 -14.43 -13.60 1.64
CA LEU A 6 -13.55 -14.31 0.69
C LEU A 6 -12.16 -13.65 0.63
N SER A 7 -12.09 -12.32 0.60
CA SER A 7 -10.84 -11.57 0.66
C SER A 7 -10.07 -11.83 1.96
N SER A 8 -10.74 -11.88 3.11
CA SER A 8 -10.13 -12.25 4.39
C SER A 8 -9.56 -13.67 4.36
N LYS A 9 -10.35 -14.66 3.94
CA LYS A 9 -9.88 -16.05 3.79
C LYS A 9 -8.75 -16.20 2.77
N PHE A 10 -8.70 -15.32 1.77
CA PHE A 10 -7.65 -15.33 0.75
C PHE A 10 -6.32 -14.81 1.30
N LEU A 11 -6.36 -13.73 2.08
CA LEU A 11 -5.16 -13.14 2.70
C LEU A 11 -4.65 -13.94 3.90
N GLU A 12 -5.53 -14.65 4.62
CA GLU A 12 -5.12 -15.57 5.69
C GLU A 12 -4.27 -16.75 5.18
N ARG A 13 -4.38 -17.10 3.89
CA ARG A 13 -3.60 -18.20 3.30
C ARG A 13 -2.15 -17.77 3.11
N LYS A 14 -1.24 -18.54 3.71
CA LYS A 14 0.20 -18.40 3.44
C LYS A 14 0.47 -18.60 1.96
N GLU A 15 1.20 -17.65 1.41
CA GLU A 15 1.67 -17.70 0.04
C GLU A 15 2.76 -18.77 -0.12
N PHE A 16 2.65 -19.60 -1.16
CA PHE A 16 3.70 -20.55 -1.53
C PHE A 16 4.84 -19.82 -2.25
N SER A 17 6.08 -20.27 -2.08
CA SER A 17 7.29 -19.59 -2.55
C SER A 17 7.32 -19.20 -4.04
N ASN A 18 6.57 -19.92 -4.89
CA ASN A 18 6.54 -19.70 -6.34
C ASN A 18 5.20 -19.14 -6.86
N PHE A 19 4.28 -18.75 -5.99
CA PHE A 19 2.96 -18.28 -6.40
C PHE A 19 2.64 -16.93 -5.77
N HIS A 20 2.85 -15.84 -6.50
CA HIS A 20 2.72 -14.45 -6.01
C HIS A 20 1.29 -13.91 -6.15
N PHE A 21 0.31 -14.60 -5.59
CA PHE A 21 -1.09 -14.21 -5.74
C PHE A 21 -1.49 -13.00 -4.89
N GLN A 22 -0.74 -12.71 -3.82
CA GLN A 22 -1.07 -11.59 -2.94
C GLN A 22 -0.77 -10.24 -3.61
N SER A 23 0.31 -10.14 -4.40
CA SER A 23 0.57 -8.93 -5.20
C SER A 23 -0.54 -8.69 -6.24
N GLU A 24 -0.99 -9.75 -6.92
CA GLU A 24 -2.12 -9.68 -7.86
C GLU A 24 -3.43 -9.23 -7.18
N PHE A 25 -3.65 -9.62 -5.92
CA PHE A 25 -4.81 -9.17 -5.14
C PHE A 25 -4.82 -7.65 -4.90
N PHE A 26 -3.65 -7.04 -4.73
CA PHE A 26 -3.55 -5.59 -4.50
C PHE A 26 -3.57 -4.77 -5.80
N LYS A 27 -3.33 -5.36 -6.98
CA LYS A 27 -3.29 -4.64 -8.27
C LYS A 27 -4.53 -3.79 -8.59
N PRO A 28 -5.77 -4.20 -8.28
CA PRO A 28 -6.93 -3.34 -8.50
C PRO A 28 -6.83 -2.01 -7.73
N PHE A 29 -6.30 -2.04 -6.49
CA PHE A 29 -6.10 -0.83 -5.69
C PHE A 29 -4.96 0.03 -6.24
N GLU A 30 -3.86 -0.59 -6.64
CA GLU A 30 -2.75 0.10 -7.33
C GLU A 30 -3.24 0.79 -8.60
N HIS A 31 -4.07 0.11 -9.40
CA HIS A 31 -4.67 0.67 -10.59
C HIS A 31 -5.56 1.88 -10.27
N ILE A 32 -6.39 1.80 -9.21
CA ILE A 32 -7.22 2.92 -8.75
C ILE A 32 -6.36 4.12 -8.37
N MET A 33 -5.33 3.92 -7.54
CA MET A 33 -4.45 5.00 -7.07
C MET A 33 -3.71 5.69 -8.22
N LYS A 34 -3.25 4.91 -9.20
CA LYS A 34 -2.52 5.42 -10.36
C LYS A 34 -3.42 6.16 -11.35
N ASN A 35 -4.60 5.61 -11.68
CA ASN A 35 -5.35 6.03 -12.87
C ASN A 35 -6.61 6.85 -12.57
N SER A 36 -7.17 6.76 -11.35
CA SER A 36 -8.36 7.54 -11.02
C SER A 36 -8.04 9.05 -11.05
N LYS A 37 -8.96 9.84 -11.60
CA LYS A 37 -8.91 11.32 -11.53
C LYS A 37 -9.62 11.88 -10.29
N PHE A 38 -10.40 11.04 -9.61
CA PHE A 38 -11.23 11.44 -8.48
C PHE A 38 -10.50 11.13 -7.17
N ALA A 39 -10.20 12.18 -6.39
CA ALA A 39 -9.51 12.07 -5.11
C ALA A 39 -10.27 11.16 -4.12
N ASP A 40 -11.60 11.31 -4.03
CA ASP A 40 -12.43 10.51 -3.13
C ASP A 40 -12.35 8.99 -3.43
N VAL A 41 -12.23 8.63 -4.71
CA VAL A 41 -12.09 7.23 -5.13
C VAL A 41 -10.71 6.69 -4.73
N LYS A 42 -9.66 7.49 -4.89
CA LYS A 42 -8.31 7.14 -4.42
C LYS A 42 -8.29 6.99 -2.89
N GLU A 43 -8.95 7.90 -2.18
CA GLU A 43 -9.06 7.85 -0.73
C GLU A 43 -9.73 6.55 -0.26
N LEU A 44 -10.85 6.19 -0.88
CA LEU A 44 -11.53 4.94 -0.56
C LEU A 44 -10.63 3.73 -0.81
N GLY A 45 -9.89 3.71 -1.92
CA GLY A 45 -8.92 2.67 -2.23
C GLY A 45 -7.81 2.58 -1.19
N LEU A 46 -7.20 3.70 -0.84
CA LEU A 46 -6.13 3.80 0.14
C LEU A 46 -6.59 3.34 1.53
N ARG A 47 -7.76 3.81 2.00
CA ARG A 47 -8.35 3.39 3.28
C ARG A 47 -8.61 1.88 3.32
N CYS A 48 -9.12 1.30 2.23
CA CYS A 48 -9.31 -0.14 2.12
C CYS A 48 -7.99 -0.89 2.31
N VAL A 49 -6.93 -0.46 1.64
CA VAL A 49 -5.60 -1.09 1.73
C VAL A 49 -5.02 -0.97 3.13
N ILE A 50 -5.09 0.21 3.75
CA ILE A 50 -4.63 0.43 5.13
C ILE A 50 -5.36 -0.52 6.09
N GLN A 51 -6.67 -0.66 5.94
CA GLN A 51 -7.46 -1.55 6.78
C GLN A 51 -7.08 -3.02 6.58
N ILE A 52 -6.82 -3.43 5.33
CA ILE A 52 -6.35 -4.78 5.00
C ILE A 52 -5.00 -5.05 5.66
N VAL A 53 -4.04 -4.14 5.50
CA VAL A 53 -2.71 -4.26 6.09
C VAL A 53 -2.81 -4.37 7.61
N LYS A 54 -3.58 -3.51 8.26
CA LYS A 54 -3.80 -3.58 9.72
C LYS A 54 -4.38 -4.92 10.20
N SER A 55 -5.16 -5.60 9.36
CA SER A 55 -5.86 -6.82 9.74
C SER A 55 -5.08 -8.10 9.41
N PHE A 56 -4.15 -8.04 8.45
CA PHE A 56 -3.51 -9.22 7.86
C PHE A 56 -2.00 -9.07 7.65
N SER A 57 -1.34 -8.08 8.27
CA SER A 57 0.07 -7.76 8.00
C SER A 57 1.03 -8.95 8.15
N ASP A 58 0.80 -9.81 9.15
CA ASP A 58 1.58 -11.03 9.38
C ASP A 58 1.47 -12.07 8.24
N ASN A 59 0.38 -12.00 7.46
CA ASN A 59 0.12 -12.90 6.35
C ASN A 59 0.49 -12.29 4.99
N ILE A 60 0.74 -10.98 4.93
CA ILE A 60 1.19 -10.32 3.69
C ILE A 60 2.66 -10.65 3.45
N ASN A 61 2.94 -11.18 2.27
CA ASN A 61 4.26 -11.51 1.75
C ASN A 61 4.50 -10.75 0.44
N SER A 62 4.30 -11.35 -0.75
CA SER A 62 4.51 -10.64 -2.03
C SER A 62 3.64 -9.40 -2.22
N GLY A 63 2.53 -9.32 -1.48
CA GLY A 63 1.65 -8.15 -1.47
C GLY A 63 2.33 -6.87 -0.97
N TRP A 64 3.36 -6.95 -0.12
CA TRP A 64 4.05 -5.76 0.40
C TRP A 64 4.62 -4.88 -0.71
N LYS A 65 5.16 -5.47 -1.77
CA LYS A 65 5.65 -4.72 -2.94
C LYS A 65 4.57 -3.80 -3.50
N THR A 66 3.38 -4.36 -3.76
CA THR A 66 2.25 -3.61 -4.33
C THR A 66 1.67 -2.61 -3.32
N VAL A 67 1.66 -2.95 -2.03
CA VAL A 67 1.26 -2.02 -0.96
C VAL A 67 2.15 -0.78 -0.94
N PHE A 68 3.48 -0.94 -1.05
CA PHE A 68 4.39 0.21 -1.11
C PHE A 68 4.18 1.06 -2.36
N HIS A 69 3.91 0.46 -3.53
CA HIS A 69 3.54 1.23 -4.72
C HIS A 69 2.23 2.01 -4.54
N ILE A 70 1.21 1.39 -3.92
CA ILE A 70 -0.07 2.04 -3.60
C ILE A 70 0.17 3.28 -2.71
N LEU A 71 1.00 3.14 -1.68
CA LEU A 71 1.37 4.25 -0.81
C LEU A 71 2.16 5.33 -1.57
N ALA A 72 3.11 4.93 -2.41
CA ALA A 72 3.89 5.86 -3.23
C ALA A 72 2.98 6.72 -4.13
N TYR A 73 1.97 6.12 -4.76
CA TYR A 73 0.99 6.86 -5.56
C TYR A 73 0.15 7.85 -4.75
N GLY A 74 -0.10 7.55 -3.47
CA GLY A 74 -0.78 8.48 -2.57
C GLY A 74 0.15 9.60 -2.08
N CYS A 75 1.42 9.30 -1.78
CA CYS A 75 2.45 10.27 -1.39
C CYS A 75 2.74 11.32 -2.47
N VAL A 76 2.63 10.98 -3.76
CA VAL A 76 2.86 11.93 -4.87
C VAL A 76 1.54 12.48 -5.44
N SER A 77 0.45 12.38 -4.68
CA SER A 77 -0.87 12.83 -5.10
C SER A 77 -1.02 14.33 -5.01
N SER A 78 -1.74 14.93 -5.97
CA SER A 78 -2.09 16.37 -5.92
C SER A 78 -3.07 16.71 -4.78
N SER A 79 -3.65 15.73 -4.12
CA SER A 79 -4.48 15.93 -2.92
C SER A 79 -3.59 15.83 -1.68
N ARG A 80 -3.42 16.96 -0.99
CA ARG A 80 -2.69 17.03 0.28
C ARG A 80 -3.18 16.02 1.32
N PHE A 81 -4.48 15.79 1.37
CA PHE A 81 -5.06 14.79 2.28
C PHE A 81 -4.54 13.37 1.98
N LEU A 82 -4.47 12.99 0.69
CA LEU A 82 -3.96 11.68 0.30
C LEU A 82 -2.48 11.55 0.60
N GLU A 83 -1.71 12.60 0.36
CA GLU A 83 -0.30 12.67 0.68
C GLU A 83 -0.06 12.46 2.19
N GLU A 84 -0.73 13.24 3.05
CA GLU A 84 -0.61 13.16 4.51
C GLU A 84 -0.98 11.76 5.03
N VAL A 85 -2.14 11.22 4.61
CA VAL A 85 -2.59 9.89 5.04
C VAL A 85 -1.65 8.78 4.55
N SER A 86 -1.14 8.88 3.31
CA SER A 86 -0.19 7.89 2.79
C SER A 86 1.14 7.93 3.53
N PHE A 87 1.63 9.11 3.88
CA PHE A 87 2.87 9.26 4.65
C PHE A 87 2.73 8.69 6.07
N GLU A 88 1.69 9.08 6.80
CA GLU A 88 1.41 8.56 8.14
C GLU A 88 1.26 7.03 8.13
N SER A 89 0.58 6.50 7.10
CA SER A 89 0.39 5.06 6.93
C SER A 89 1.69 4.34 6.62
N LEU A 90 2.56 4.92 5.78
CA LEU A 90 3.88 4.35 5.48
C LEU A 90 4.71 4.23 6.75
N TYR A 91 4.78 5.30 7.55
CA TYR A 91 5.50 5.31 8.81
C TYR A 91 4.94 4.25 9.77
N GLY A 92 3.62 4.25 10.00
CA GLY A 92 2.98 3.30 10.92
C GLY A 92 3.13 1.84 10.47
N ILE A 93 3.09 1.57 9.17
CA ILE A 93 3.29 0.23 8.62
C ILE A 93 4.71 -0.25 8.86
N ILE A 94 5.73 0.56 8.55
CA ILE A 94 7.13 0.19 8.73
C ILE A 94 7.43 -0.04 10.21
N ASP A 95 6.97 0.85 11.08
CA ASP A 95 7.18 0.76 12.53
C ASP A 95 6.53 -0.50 13.12
N SER A 96 5.28 -0.78 12.76
CA SER A 96 4.54 -1.93 13.31
C SER A 96 4.90 -3.27 12.66
N ASN A 97 5.46 -3.29 11.45
CA ASN A 97 5.62 -4.52 10.65
C ASN A 97 7.04 -4.70 10.08
N PHE A 98 8.04 -4.07 10.68
CA PHE A 98 9.42 -4.06 10.19
C PHE A 98 9.93 -5.45 9.77
N ALA A 99 9.74 -6.47 10.61
CA ALA A 99 10.21 -7.83 10.35
C ALA A 99 9.60 -8.47 9.08
N SER A 100 8.34 -8.13 8.77
CA SER A 100 7.64 -8.61 7.57
C SER A 100 8.02 -7.77 6.34
N CYS A 101 8.19 -6.46 6.53
CA CYS A 101 8.51 -5.52 5.47
C CYS A 101 10.00 -5.54 5.04
N VAL A 102 10.94 -5.95 5.90
CA VAL A 102 12.38 -5.89 5.61
C VAL A 102 12.79 -6.70 4.37
N LYS A 103 12.04 -7.75 4.04
CA LYS A 103 12.25 -8.54 2.80
C LYS A 103 11.93 -7.76 1.52
N TRP A 104 11.19 -6.67 1.66
CA TRP A 104 10.70 -5.80 0.59
C TRP A 104 11.29 -4.38 0.73
N LEU A 105 12.45 -4.27 1.39
CA LEU A 105 13.10 -3.01 1.69
C LEU A 105 13.34 -2.15 0.44
N ASP A 106 13.70 -2.76 -0.69
CA ASP A 106 13.91 -2.04 -1.95
C ASP A 106 12.66 -1.23 -2.36
N SER A 107 11.47 -1.84 -2.28
CA SER A 107 10.20 -1.17 -2.59
C SER A 107 9.80 -0.14 -1.54
N ALA A 108 10.12 -0.38 -0.27
CA ALA A 108 9.91 0.61 0.79
C ALA A 108 10.81 1.84 0.59
N LEU A 109 12.09 1.63 0.26
CA LEU A 109 13.04 2.71 -0.02
C LEU A 109 12.67 3.48 -1.28
N GLU A 110 12.18 2.81 -2.32
CA GLU A 110 11.64 3.47 -3.52
C GLU A 110 10.46 4.39 -3.15
N CYS A 111 9.52 3.90 -2.35
CA CYS A 111 8.37 4.68 -1.87
C CYS A 111 8.83 5.92 -1.07
N ILE A 112 9.79 5.74 -0.15
CA ILE A 112 10.35 6.85 0.65
C ILE A 112 11.07 7.85 -0.25
N GLY A 113 11.90 7.37 -1.20
CA GLY A 113 12.64 8.22 -2.12
C GLY A 113 11.72 9.08 -3.01
N LEU A 114 10.61 8.51 -3.49
CA LEU A 114 9.59 9.24 -4.23
C LEU A 114 8.94 10.32 -3.37
N PHE A 115 8.59 10.02 -2.13
CA PHE A 115 8.03 11.00 -1.20
C PHE A 115 9.01 12.15 -0.94
N CYS A 116 10.26 11.85 -0.58
CA CYS A 116 11.28 12.88 -0.33
C CYS A 116 11.49 13.77 -1.56
N SER A 117 11.50 13.18 -2.76
CA SER A 117 11.63 13.96 -4.01
C SER A 117 10.43 14.86 -4.25
N HIS A 118 9.22 14.38 -3.93
CA HIS A 118 8.00 15.17 -4.05
C HIS A 118 7.97 16.33 -3.05
N ALA A 119 8.27 16.07 -1.77
CA ALA A 119 8.32 17.09 -0.73
C ALA A 119 9.32 18.20 -1.08
N ASN A 120 10.53 17.83 -1.52
CA ASN A 120 11.54 18.81 -1.97
C ASN A 120 11.09 19.65 -3.17
N SER A 121 10.25 19.09 -4.05
CA SER A 121 9.73 19.83 -5.21
C SER A 121 8.63 20.84 -4.87
N GLN A 122 8.00 20.73 -3.69
CA GLN A 122 6.99 21.68 -3.21
C GLN A 122 7.60 22.83 -2.38
N GLU A 123 8.83 22.68 -1.88
CA GLU A 123 9.55 23.71 -1.12
C GLU A 123 10.31 24.73 -2.00
N ILE A 124 10.34 24.54 -3.32
CA ILE A 124 10.91 25.45 -4.33
C ILE A 124 9.79 26.17 -5.08
#